data_AF-A0A1F8UZN8-F1
#
_entry.id   AF-A0A1F8UZN8-F1
#
_cell.length_a   1.000
_cell.length_b   1.000
_cell.length_c   1.000
_cell.angle_alpha   90.00
_cell.angle_beta   90.00
_cell.angle_gamma   90.00
#
_symmetry.space_group_name_H-M   'P 1'
#
loop_
_entity.id
_entity.type
_entity.pdbx_description
1 polymer ?
#
loop_
_entity_poly.entity_id
_entity_poly.type
_entity_poly.pdbx_seq_one_letter_code
_entity_poly.pdbx_strand_id
1 'polypeptide(L)' 'MSRRNKNDFLYNLKVEAATELNLLQYIKENNDHSKADVSAKINGAQGGPIGGLMVKKMIAMQKKQLMEQQRD' A
#
# COMPACT_ATOMS: atom_id res chain seq x y z
N MET A 1 15.73 -5.33 -11.01
CA MET A 1 14.46 -4.58 -11.17
C MET A 1 14.80 -3.13 -11.50
N SER A 2 14.22 -2.53 -12.56
CA SER A 2 14.39 -1.08 -12.82
C SER A 2 13.66 -0.25 -11.76
N ARG A 3 14.14 0.97 -11.46
CA ARG A 3 13.47 1.92 -10.54
C ARG A 3 12.00 2.16 -10.92
N ARG A 4 11.71 2.22 -12.22
CA ARG A 4 10.36 2.40 -12.78
C ARG A 4 9.43 1.26 -12.34
N ASN A 5 9.86 0.02 -12.55
CA ASN A 5 9.09 -1.18 -12.21
C ASN A 5 8.79 -1.30 -10.70
N LYS A 6 9.69 -0.83 -9.83
CA LYS A 6 9.46 -0.84 -8.38
C LYS A 6 8.35 0.14 -7.98
N ASN A 7 8.35 1.34 -8.56
CA ASN A 7 7.32 2.33 -8.26
C ASN A 7 5.94 1.86 -8.73
N ASP A 8 5.88 1.27 -9.93
CA ASP A 8 4.62 0.74 -10.48
C ASP A 8 4.08 -0.42 -9.62
N PHE A 9 4.95 -1.31 -9.16
CA PHE A 9 4.56 -2.38 -8.25
C PHE A 9 3.99 -1.84 -6.93
N LEU A 10 4.69 -0.88 -6.31
CA LEU A 10 4.23 -0.28 -5.04
C LEU A 10 2.95 0.54 -5.21
N TYR A 11 2.77 1.17 -6.36
CA TYR A 11 1.54 1.87 -6.71
C TYR A 11 0.37 0.89 -6.83
N ASN A 12 0.52 -0.17 -7.61
CA ASN A 12 -0.53 -1.18 -7.78
C ASN A 12 -0.92 -1.83 -6.45
N LEU A 13 0.07 -2.16 -5.62
CA LEU A 13 -0.18 -2.72 -4.28
C LEU A 13 -0.93 -1.73 -3.37
N LYS A 14 -0.68 -0.42 -3.51
CA LYS A 14 -1.42 0.62 -2.77
C LYS A 14 -2.87 0.71 -3.27
N VAL A 15 -3.09 0.69 -4.58
CA VAL A 15 -4.43 0.72 -5.18
C VAL A 15 -5.25 -0.50 -4.74
N GLU A 16 -4.64 -1.70 -4.78
CA GLU A 16 -5.25 -2.94 -4.29
C GLU A 16 -5.66 -2.82 -2.82
N ALA A 17 -4.71 -2.44 -1.94
CA ALA A 17 -4.99 -2.27 -0.51
C ALA A 17 -6.05 -1.20 -0.22
N ALA A 18 -6.04 -0.08 -0.95
CA ALA A 18 -7.05 0.97 -0.81
C ALA A 18 -8.43 0.49 -1.28
N THR A 19 -8.48 -0.32 -2.34
CA THR A 19 -9.72 -0.91 -2.86
C THR A 19 -10.32 -1.88 -1.84
N GLU A 20 -9.52 -2.79 -1.29
CA GLU A 20 -9.95 -3.77 -0.28
C GLU A 20 -10.53 -3.13 0.98
N LEU A 21 -10.04 -1.93 1.34
CA LEU A 21 -10.49 -1.20 2.51
C LEU A 21 -11.62 -0.20 2.21
N ASN A 22 -12.04 -0.06 0.95
CA ASN A 22 -12.95 1.01 0.50
C ASN A 22 -12.43 2.43 0.86
N LEU A 23 -11.13 2.65 0.65
CA LEU A 23 -10.39 3.87 0.97
C LEU A 23 -9.72 4.49 -0.28
N LEU A 24 -10.21 4.18 -1.49
CA LEU A 24 -9.66 4.70 -2.74
C LEU A 24 -9.63 6.23 -2.76
N GLN A 25 -10.64 6.91 -2.22
CA GLN A 25 -10.66 8.37 -2.11
C GLN A 25 -9.44 8.98 -1.39
N TYR A 26 -8.68 8.21 -0.61
CA TYR A 26 -7.49 8.69 0.10
C TYR A 26 -6.16 8.44 -0.63
N ILE A 27 -6.18 7.82 -1.83
CA ILE A 27 -5.01 7.75 -2.72
C ILE A 27 -4.88 9.07 -3.50
N LYS A 28 -3.65 9.48 -3.82
CA LYS A 28 -3.37 10.82 -4.38
C LYS A 28 -4.16 11.08 -5.66
N GLU A 29 -4.32 10.06 -6.48
CA GLU A 29 -4.96 10.07 -7.78
C GLU A 29 -6.49 10.19 -7.71
N ASN A 30 -7.07 9.87 -6.55
CA ASN A 30 -8.51 9.85 -6.30
C ASN A 30 -8.92 10.79 -5.16
N ASN A 31 -7.97 11.57 -4.63
CA ASN A 31 -8.23 12.51 -3.55
C ASN A 31 -8.72 13.84 -4.14
N ASP A 32 -9.89 14.27 -3.71
CA ASP A 32 -10.53 15.52 -4.15
C ASP A 32 -9.97 16.77 -3.47
N HIS A 33 -9.10 16.60 -2.46
CA HIS A 33 -8.42 17.66 -1.74
C HIS A 33 -6.90 17.43 -1.66
N SER A 34 -6.13 18.50 -1.42
CA SER A 34 -4.69 18.35 -1.20
C SER A 34 -4.43 17.74 0.17
N LYS A 35 -3.46 16.82 0.26
CA LYS A 35 -3.01 16.24 1.54
C LYS A 35 -2.35 17.29 2.45
N ALA A 36 -1.98 18.44 1.90
CA ALA A 36 -1.47 19.57 2.66
C ALA A 36 -2.57 20.31 3.44
N ASP A 37 -3.84 20.14 3.04
CA ASP A 37 -4.97 20.88 3.61
C ASP A 37 -5.52 20.23 4.89
N VAL A 38 -5.06 19.02 5.21
CA VAL A 38 -5.51 18.25 6.39
C VAL A 38 -4.37 18.03 7.38
N SER A 39 -4.71 18.01 8.67
CA SER A 39 -3.74 17.79 9.74
C SER A 39 -3.01 16.45 9.57
N ALA A 40 -1.77 16.36 10.08
CA ALA A 40 -0.99 15.12 10.07
C ALA A 40 -1.75 13.93 10.71
N LYS A 41 -2.57 14.20 11.74
CA LYS A 41 -3.42 13.20 12.39
C LYS A 41 -4.46 12.62 11.42
N ILE A 42 -5.10 13.45 10.60
CA ILE A 42 -6.09 13.03 9.61
C ILE A 42 -5.41 12.24 8.49
N ASN A 43 -4.29 12.74 7.97
CA ASN A 43 -3.47 12.03 6.98
C ASN A 43 -3.07 10.63 7.48
N GLY A 44 -2.66 10.53 8.76
CA GLY A 44 -2.32 9.27 9.40
C GLY A 44 -3.52 8.32 9.53
N ALA A 45 -4.68 8.82 9.95
CA ALA A 45 -5.90 8.03 10.07
C ALA A 45 -6.42 7.52 8.72
N GLN A 46 -6.32 8.33 7.66
CA GLN A 46 -6.75 7.96 6.31
C GLN A 46 -5.75 7.02 5.61
N GLY A 47 -4.45 7.34 5.65
CA GLY A 47 -3.41 6.61 4.92
C GLY A 47 -2.81 5.42 5.67
N GLY A 48 -2.84 5.45 7.01
CA GLY A 48 -2.27 4.43 7.87
C GLY A 48 -2.84 3.02 7.63
N PRO A 49 -4.17 2.84 7.57
CA PRO A 49 -4.78 1.54 7.26
C PRO A 49 -4.32 0.95 5.92
N ILE A 50 -4.24 1.78 4.87
CA ILE A 50 -3.77 1.37 3.53
C ILE A 50 -2.31 0.88 3.62
N GLY A 51 -1.43 1.67 4.23
CA GLY A 51 -0.02 1.31 4.40
C GLY A 51 0.16 0.04 5.25
N GLY A 52 -0.63 -0.12 6.31
CA GLY A 52 -0.60 -1.32 7.15
C GLY A 52 -0.99 -2.59 6.39
N LEU A 53 -1.99 -2.52 5.51
CA LEU A 53 -2.40 -3.65 4.67
C LEU A 53 -1.34 -3.98 3.61
N MET A 54 -0.71 -2.98 2.99
CA MET A 54 0.42 -3.20 2.09
C MET A 54 1.54 -3.99 2.77
N VAL A 55 1.93 -3.59 3.99
CA VAL A 55 2.97 -4.28 4.77
C VAL A 55 2.56 -5.71 5.11
N LYS A 56 1.31 -5.95 5.51
CA LYS A 56 0.79 -7.31 5.76
C LYS A 56 0.92 -8.21 4.52
N LYS A 57 0.54 -7.71 3.34
CA LYS A 57 0.68 -8.44 2.07
C LYS A 57 2.14 -8.75 1.76
N MET A 58 3.04 -7.77 1.89
CA MET A 58 4.48 -7.99 1.69
C MET A 58 5.05 -9.06 2.63
N ILE A 59 4.70 -9.02 3.91
CA ILE A 59 5.12 -10.03 4.89
C ILE A 59 4.59 -11.42 4.52
N ALA A 60 3.32 -11.52 4.09
CA ALA A 60 2.74 -12.80 3.68
C ALA A 60 3.45 -13.39 2.45
N MET A 61 3.76 -12.56 1.45
CA MET A 61 4.54 -12.97 0.27
C MET A 61 5.95 -13.44 0.66
N GLN A 62 6.62 -12.72 1.56
CA GLN A 62 7.96 -13.10 2.03
C GLN A 62 7.92 -14.42 2.83
N LYS A 63 6.92 -14.60 3.69
CA LYS A 63 6.73 -15.86 4.44
C LYS A 63 6.54 -17.03 3.49
N LYS A 64 5.73 -16.87 2.44
CA LYS A 64 5.52 -17.91 1.41
C LYS A 64 6.84 -18.28 0.71
N GLN A 65 7.62 -17.29 0.28
CA GLN A 65 8.92 -17.52 -0.37
C GLN A 65 9.90 -18.29 0.54
N LEU A 66 9.97 -17.91 1.82
CA LEU A 66 10.82 -18.62 2.80
C LEU A 66 10.38 -20.06 3.02
N MET A 67 9.07 -20.32 3.03
CA MET A 67 8.53 -21.68 3.16
C MET A 67 8.73 -22.53 1.90
N GLU A 68 8.79 -21.93 0.71
CA GLU A 68 9.08 -22.63 -0.54
C GLU A 68 10.56 -23.02 -0.62
N GLN A 69 11.47 -22.12 -0.21
CA GLN A 69 12.92 -22.38 -0.16
C GLN A 69 13.35 -23.48 0.81
N GLN A 70 12.50 -23.84 1.77
CA GLN A 70 12.76 -24.93 2.73
C GLN A 70 12.27 -26.30 2.23
N ARG A 71 11.59 -26.35 1.08
CA ARG A 71 11.08 -27.59 0.48
C ARG A 71 12.01 -28.17 -0.57
N ASP A 72 13.07 -27.44 -0.91
CA ASP A 72 14.19 -27.85 -1.76
C ASP A 72 15.37 -28.30 -0.88
#